data_AF-A0A8S9LS24-F1
#
_entry.id   AF-A0A8S9LS24-F1
#
_cell.length_a   1.000
_cell.length_b   1.000
_cell.length_c   1.000
_cell.angle_alpha   90.00
_cell.angle_beta   90.00
_cell.angle_gamma   90.00
#
_symmetry.space_group_name_H-M   'P 1'
#
loop_
_entity.id
_entity.type
_entity.pdbx_description
1 polymer ?
#
loop_
_entity_poly.entity_id
_entity_poly.type
_entity_poly.pdbx_seq_one_letter_code
_entity_poly.pdbx_strand_id
1 'polypeptide(L)'
;MLVSALLMSVGINSCLCVLLFILYSILRKQPHNYEVFLPRRLVAGTSKRRRNKVARYIPSVRWIWKSWRPSEEELMASSGLDGVVFMRMITFSLKVFLFAGIIGVFVILPVNVFGDQLTHINYADWSANSLDIFSVVNLNTRSPWLWVHFGAIYLVTAFVCCLLYFEFRYIGMKRIEHFHSSKPQPNQFTILVRNVPSSDGATVSDTVDRFFRENHSSTYMSHVVIHRTSKLRSVVDNAKKLYKKQADPQRVKKTPMRFFSRKDTPEGHYEKVLQELEHNIRLGQAEVSSPGKEVRAAFVSFKSRYGAAMALHMPQSVNPTYWLTEPAPEPHDVHWPFFSASFMQKWISKIVIAFACLILTALFLVPVVLVQGLTNLSALEYFFPFLTLILSMYVK
;
A
#
# COMPACT_ATOMS: atom_id res chain seq x y z
N MET A 1 -23.54 25.89 1.11
CA MET A 1 -22.37 25.93 2.04
C MET A 1 -21.87 27.37 2.14
N LEU A 2 -21.47 27.80 3.35
CA LEU A 2 -20.99 29.15 3.62
C LEU A 2 -19.54 29.34 3.19
N VAL A 3 -19.25 30.40 2.41
CA VAL A 3 -17.87 30.80 2.07
C VAL A 3 -17.03 31.07 3.33
N SER A 4 -17.63 31.66 4.37
CA SER A 4 -16.96 31.92 5.65
C SER A 4 -16.51 30.63 6.35
N ALA A 5 -17.35 29.59 6.34
CA ALA A 5 -17.01 28.29 6.91
C ALA A 5 -15.87 27.60 6.13
N LEU A 6 -15.87 27.71 4.79
CA LEU A 6 -14.78 27.22 3.95
C LEU A 6 -13.46 27.94 4.28
N LEU A 7 -13.47 29.27 4.36
CA LEU A 7 -12.29 30.07 4.68
C LEU A 7 -11.74 29.76 6.07
N MET A 8 -12.60 29.61 7.08
CA MET A 8 -12.20 29.22 8.43
C MET A 8 -11.55 27.84 8.45
N SER A 9 -12.14 26.86 7.75
CA SER A 9 -11.57 25.51 7.63
C SER A 9 -10.20 25.53 6.93
N VAL A 10 -10.07 26.27 5.83
CA VAL A 10 -8.79 26.45 5.12
C VAL A 10 -7.76 27.11 6.03
N GLY A 11 -8.14 28.13 6.79
CA GLY A 11 -7.26 28.82 7.74
C GLY A 11 -6.73 27.89 8.84
N ILE A 12 -7.62 27.16 9.51
CA ILE A 12 -7.26 26.21 10.57
C ILE A 12 -6.35 25.10 10.03
N ASN A 13 -6.71 24.48 8.91
CA ASN A 13 -5.93 23.41 8.30
C ASN A 13 -4.56 23.91 7.81
N SER A 14 -4.49 25.12 7.26
CA SER A 14 -3.22 25.74 6.84
C SER A 14 -2.32 26.02 8.04
N CYS A 15 -2.87 26.53 9.15
CA CYS A 15 -2.13 26.74 10.39
C CYS A 15 -1.56 25.42 10.94
N LEU A 16 -2.39 24.38 11.00
CA LEU A 16 -1.95 23.04 11.42
C LEU A 16 -0.86 22.48 10.49
N CYS A 17 -1.01 22.66 9.18
CA CYS A 17 0.00 22.25 8.20
C CYS A 17 1.34 22.94 8.46
N VAL A 18 1.35 24.26 8.68
CA VAL A 18 2.55 25.04 9.01
C VAL A 18 3.18 24.54 10.32
N LEU A 19 2.37 24.27 11.34
CA LEU A 19 2.85 23.73 12.61
C LEU A 19 3.52 22.36 12.44
N LEU A 20 2.86 21.42 11.75
CA LEU A 20 3.41 20.10 11.47
C LEU A 20 4.67 20.19 10.59
N PHE A 21 4.70 21.12 9.65
CA PHE A 21 5.87 21.38 8.81
C PHE A 21 7.07 21.87 9.61
N ILE A 22 6.86 22.79 10.56
CA ILE A 22 7.90 23.28 11.47
C ILE A 22 8.38 22.13 12.36
N LEU A 23 7.46 21.38 12.95
CA LEU A 23 7.76 20.25 13.81
C LEU A 23 8.58 19.19 13.07
N TYR A 24 8.16 18.78 11.87
CA TYR A 24 8.89 17.86 11.01
C TYR A 24 10.29 18.38 10.68
N SER A 25 10.41 19.67 10.32
CA SER A 25 11.68 20.31 9.95
C SER A 25 12.69 20.32 11.09
N ILE A 26 12.23 20.37 12.35
CA ILE A 26 13.07 20.31 13.55
C ILE A 26 13.36 18.85 13.92
N LEU A 27 12.34 17.99 14.02
CA LEU A 27 12.45 16.59 14.47
C LEU A 27 13.39 15.78 13.58
N ARG A 28 13.35 15.97 12.26
CA ARG A 28 14.23 15.26 11.31
C ARG A 28 15.73 15.57 11.49
N LYS A 29 16.06 16.69 12.13
CA LYS A 29 17.45 17.12 12.35
C LYS A 29 17.99 16.61 13.69
N GLN A 30 17.13 16.06 14.56
CA GLN A 30 17.51 15.54 15.86
C GLN A 30 18.22 14.18 15.72
N PRO A 31 19.39 14.00 16.34
CA PRO A 31 20.21 12.80 16.16
C PRO A 31 19.52 11.54 16.69
N HIS A 32 18.68 11.68 17.72
CA HIS A 32 17.89 10.58 18.26
C HIS A 32 16.88 10.03 17.23
N ASN A 33 16.40 10.85 16.31
CA ASN A 33 15.38 10.47 15.34
C ASN A 33 15.95 10.06 13.97
N TYR A 34 17.28 9.94 13.83
CA TYR A 34 17.89 9.56 12.55
C TYR A 34 17.52 8.15 12.12
N GLU A 35 17.34 7.23 13.06
CA GLU A 35 16.88 5.86 12.77
C GLU A 35 15.50 5.85 12.09
N VAL A 36 14.63 6.79 12.47
CA VAL A 36 13.26 6.90 11.93
C VAL A 36 13.22 7.67 10.60
N PHE A 37 13.86 8.85 10.54
CA PHE A 37 13.74 9.73 9.36
C PHE A 37 14.77 9.45 8.26
N LEU A 38 15.90 8.82 8.57
CA LEU A 38 17.00 8.57 7.61
C LEU A 38 17.50 7.10 7.61
N PRO A 39 16.65 6.05 7.71
CA PRO A 39 17.10 4.67 7.83
C PRO A 39 17.96 4.23 6.64
N ARG A 40 17.52 4.54 5.41
CA ARG A 40 18.27 4.19 4.19
C ARG A 40 19.65 4.84 4.13
N ARG A 41 19.80 6.08 4.63
CA ARG A 41 21.10 6.77 4.63
C ARG A 41 22.02 6.28 5.74
N LEU A 42 21.46 5.81 6.85
CA LEU A 42 22.23 5.16 7.91
C LEU A 42 22.78 3.81 7.44
N VAL A 43 21.94 3.00 6.79
CA VAL A 43 22.38 1.72 6.20
C VAL A 43 23.43 1.94 5.11
N ALA A 44 23.24 2.96 4.27
CA ALA A 44 24.22 3.32 3.24
C ALA A 44 25.51 3.97 3.78
N GLY A 45 25.63 4.22 5.09
CA GLY A 45 26.80 4.85 5.70
C GLY A 45 27.06 6.32 5.29
N THR A 46 26.15 6.95 4.55
CA THR A 46 26.34 8.30 3.97
C THR A 46 25.95 9.44 4.92
N SER A 47 25.50 9.12 6.14
CA SER A 47 25.04 10.12 7.11
C SER A 47 26.20 10.83 7.80
N LYS A 48 26.65 11.97 7.25
CA LYS A 48 27.57 12.87 7.96
C LYS A 48 26.83 13.56 9.13
N ARG A 49 27.24 13.30 10.37
CA ARG A 49 26.67 13.91 11.58
C ARG A 49 26.81 15.44 11.49
N ARG A 50 25.69 16.16 11.35
CA ARG A 50 25.68 17.64 11.27
C ARG A 50 26.29 18.23 12.55
N ARG A 51 27.40 18.98 12.39
CA ARG A 51 28.24 19.53 13.47
C ARG A 51 27.61 20.73 14.20
N ASN A 52 26.74 21.49 13.52
CA ASN A 52 26.18 22.73 14.08
C ASN A 52 24.94 22.45 14.95
N LYS A 53 25.04 22.71 16.27
CA LYS A 53 23.97 22.47 17.25
C LYS A 53 22.77 23.43 17.08
N VAL A 54 23.01 24.70 16.77
CA VAL A 54 21.96 25.74 16.65
C VAL A 54 21.10 25.58 15.40
N ALA A 55 21.73 25.28 14.25
CA ALA A 55 21.03 25.07 12.97
C ALA A 55 20.06 23.86 12.96
N ARG A 56 20.04 23.08 14.04
CA ARG A 56 19.16 21.94 14.27
C ARG A 56 17.73 22.33 14.65
N TYR A 57 17.58 23.46 15.34
CA TYR A 57 16.28 23.94 15.85
C TYR A 57 15.59 24.93 14.90
N ILE A 58 16.33 25.47 13.93
CA ILE A 58 15.78 26.40 12.93
C ILE A 58 15.01 25.56 11.88
N PRO A 59 13.71 25.80 11.61
CA PRO A 59 13.00 25.12 10.53
C PRO A 59 13.63 25.48 9.17
N SER A 60 13.60 24.55 8.21
CA SER A 60 14.22 24.80 6.90
C SER A 60 13.39 24.23 5.78
N VAL A 61 13.08 25.05 4.77
CA VAL A 61 12.38 24.63 3.54
C VAL A 61 13.29 23.93 2.53
N ARG A 62 14.62 23.97 2.74
CA ARG A 62 15.62 23.41 1.82
C ARG A 62 15.42 21.94 1.49
N TRP A 63 14.79 21.18 2.38
CA TRP A 63 14.53 19.78 2.11
C TRP A 63 13.45 19.56 1.06
N ILE A 64 12.45 20.43 0.94
CA ILE A 64 11.42 20.36 -0.10
C ILE A 64 12.10 20.47 -1.46
N TRP A 65 12.90 21.52 -1.63
CA TRP A 65 13.68 21.75 -2.84
C TRP A 65 14.62 20.58 -3.16
N LYS A 66 15.25 19.99 -2.14
CA LYS A 66 16.11 18.81 -2.33
C LYS A 66 15.31 17.55 -2.71
N SER A 67 14.05 17.44 -2.29
CA SER A 67 13.17 16.31 -2.62
C SER A 67 12.54 16.43 -4.01
N TRP A 68 12.41 17.64 -4.56
CA TRP A 68 11.86 17.85 -5.91
C TRP A 68 12.91 17.64 -7.02
N ARG A 69 14.18 17.95 -6.72
CA ARG A 69 15.28 17.88 -7.69
C ARG A 69 15.73 16.49 -8.20
N PRO A 70 15.52 15.35 -7.51
CA PRO A 70 16.07 14.07 -7.98
C PRO A 70 15.60 13.73 -9.39
N SER A 71 16.53 13.28 -10.23
CA SER A 71 16.19 12.79 -11.56
C SER A 71 15.48 11.44 -11.47
N GLU A 72 14.81 11.05 -12.56
CA GLU A 72 14.19 9.73 -12.65
C GLU A 72 15.21 8.59 -12.46
N GLU A 73 16.44 8.77 -12.96
CA GLU A 73 17.53 7.81 -12.80
C GLU A 73 17.96 7.66 -11.33
N GLU A 74 18.07 8.76 -10.60
CA GLU A 74 18.35 8.74 -9.16
C GLU A 74 17.22 8.07 -8.38
N LEU A 75 15.96 8.29 -8.78
CA LEU A 75 14.79 7.63 -8.19
C LEU A 75 14.82 6.12 -8.47
N MET A 76 15.14 5.71 -9.69
CA MET A 76 15.25 4.31 -10.08
C MET A 76 16.36 3.59 -9.31
N ALA A 77 17.54 4.22 -9.16
CA ALA A 77 18.65 3.65 -8.41
C ALA A 77 18.37 3.54 -6.90
N SER A 78 17.60 4.47 -6.33
CA SER A 78 17.36 4.53 -4.88
C SER A 78 16.10 3.81 -4.40
N SER A 79 15.08 3.70 -5.25
CA SER A 79 13.75 3.20 -4.90
C SER A 79 13.19 2.16 -5.87
N GLY A 80 13.90 1.84 -6.95
CA GLY A 80 13.46 0.88 -7.96
C GLY A 80 12.42 1.46 -8.93
N LEU A 81 11.99 0.62 -9.87
CA LEU A 81 11.00 0.99 -10.90
C LEU A 81 9.65 1.37 -10.28
N ASP A 82 9.19 0.66 -9.25
CA ASP A 82 7.91 0.93 -8.59
C ASP A 82 7.88 2.33 -7.95
N GLY A 83 9.00 2.77 -7.37
CA GLY A 83 9.14 4.12 -6.83
C GLY A 83 9.02 5.20 -7.91
N VAL A 84 9.58 4.95 -9.10
CA VAL A 84 9.45 5.85 -10.26
C VAL A 84 7.99 5.90 -10.72
N VAL A 85 7.33 4.75 -10.87
CA VAL A 85 5.92 4.67 -11.28
C VAL A 85 5.03 5.43 -10.30
N PHE A 86 5.24 5.25 -8.99
CA PHE A 86 4.49 5.96 -7.96
C PHE A 86 4.69 7.49 -8.03
N MET A 87 5.92 7.96 -8.18
CA MET A 87 6.18 9.40 -8.34
C MET A 87 5.54 9.95 -9.61
N ARG A 88 5.58 9.20 -10.72
CA ARG A 88 4.95 9.59 -11.97
C ARG A 88 3.43 9.64 -11.85
N MET A 89 2.80 8.71 -11.11
CA MET A 89 1.37 8.77 -10.80
C MET A 89 0.99 10.07 -10.09
N ILE A 90 1.79 10.53 -9.12
CA ILE A 90 1.57 11.83 -8.46
C ILE A 90 1.68 12.98 -9.47
N THR A 91 2.72 12.99 -10.32
CA THR A 91 2.89 14.05 -11.33
C THR A 91 1.80 14.02 -12.40
N PHE A 92 1.31 12.84 -12.77
CA PHE A 92 0.18 12.66 -13.68
C PHE A 92 -1.08 13.29 -13.09
N SER A 93 -1.40 12.97 -11.85
CA SER A 93 -2.54 13.58 -11.14
C SER A 93 -2.41 15.10 -11.07
N LEU A 94 -1.22 15.63 -10.76
CA LEU A 94 -0.98 17.08 -10.75
C LEU A 94 -1.22 17.73 -12.13
N LYS A 95 -0.76 17.12 -13.23
CA LYS A 95 -1.00 17.61 -14.60
C LYS A 95 -2.49 17.64 -14.92
N VAL A 96 -3.23 16.57 -14.58
CA VAL A 96 -4.67 16.46 -14.79
C VAL A 96 -5.43 17.53 -14.00
N PHE A 97 -5.15 17.65 -12.71
CA PHE A 97 -5.82 18.64 -11.86
C PHE A 97 -5.45 20.08 -12.22
N LEU A 98 -4.21 20.34 -12.67
CA LEU A 98 -3.83 21.67 -13.15
C LEU A 98 -4.60 22.05 -14.42
N PHE A 99 -4.69 21.14 -15.39
CA PHE A 99 -5.44 21.39 -16.62
C PHE A 99 -6.94 21.58 -16.35
N ALA A 100 -7.54 20.66 -15.59
CA ALA A 100 -8.94 20.78 -15.18
C ALA A 100 -9.19 22.02 -14.32
N GLY A 101 -8.24 22.40 -13.47
CA GLY A 101 -8.30 23.60 -12.63
C GLY A 101 -8.27 24.89 -13.44
N ILE A 102 -7.43 24.97 -14.48
CA ILE A 102 -7.40 26.11 -15.40
C ILE A 102 -8.76 26.26 -16.10
N ILE A 103 -9.31 25.19 -16.66
CA ILE A 103 -10.64 25.22 -17.28
C ILE A 103 -11.71 25.58 -16.24
N GLY A 104 -11.62 25.01 -15.05
CA GLY A 104 -12.53 25.30 -13.94
C GLY A 104 -12.55 26.78 -13.57
N VAL A 105 -11.38 27.39 -13.38
CA VAL A 105 -11.24 28.79 -12.93
C VAL A 105 -11.52 29.80 -14.03
N PHE A 106 -11.05 29.54 -15.26
CA PHE A 106 -11.12 30.54 -16.33
C PHE A 106 -12.29 30.36 -17.30
N VAL A 107 -12.95 29.20 -17.31
CA VAL A 107 -14.08 28.92 -18.21
C VAL A 107 -15.35 28.65 -17.41
N ILE A 108 -15.34 27.64 -16.55
CA ILE A 108 -16.56 27.19 -15.85
C ILE A 108 -17.02 28.20 -14.81
N LEU A 109 -16.10 28.71 -13.98
CA LEU A 109 -16.44 29.62 -12.90
C LEU A 109 -17.04 30.94 -13.40
N PRO A 110 -16.49 31.62 -14.43
CA PRO A 110 -17.13 32.80 -15.00
C PRO A 110 -18.52 32.49 -15.56
N VAL A 111 -18.68 31.39 -16.30
CA VAL A 111 -19.98 30.99 -16.87
C VAL A 111 -21.03 30.79 -15.78
N ASN A 112 -20.67 30.15 -14.67
CA ASN A 112 -21.59 29.97 -13.53
C ASN A 112 -21.97 31.31 -12.90
N VAL A 113 -21.03 32.24 -12.75
CA VAL A 113 -21.29 33.57 -12.15
C VAL A 113 -22.21 34.43 -13.05
N PHE A 114 -22.14 34.28 -14.37
CA PHE A 114 -23.06 34.96 -15.30
C PHE A 114 -24.49 34.42 -15.27
N GLY A 115 -24.76 33.35 -14.54
CA GLY A 115 -26.11 32.87 -14.30
C GLY A 115 -26.95 33.90 -13.52
N ASP A 116 -28.22 34.01 -13.89
CA ASP A 116 -29.22 34.93 -13.33
C ASP A 116 -30.26 34.20 -12.45
N GLN A 117 -30.12 32.89 -12.24
CA GLN A 117 -31.13 32.12 -11.52
C GLN A 117 -31.19 32.50 -10.03
N LEU A 118 -30.05 32.77 -9.39
CA LEU A 118 -29.98 33.05 -7.95
C LEU A 118 -30.17 34.53 -7.62
N THR A 119 -30.26 35.44 -8.61
CA THR A 119 -30.46 36.89 -8.35
C THR A 119 -31.88 37.24 -7.90
N HIS A 120 -32.83 36.31 -8.01
CA HIS A 120 -34.23 36.47 -7.58
C HIS A 120 -34.50 36.01 -6.13
N ILE A 121 -33.47 35.62 -5.37
CA ILE A 121 -33.63 34.99 -4.05
C ILE A 121 -33.41 36.02 -2.92
N ASN A 122 -34.18 35.90 -1.84
CA ASN A 122 -34.09 36.74 -0.64
C ASN A 122 -32.67 36.77 -0.04
N TYR A 123 -32.30 37.91 0.57
CA TYR A 123 -31.00 38.14 1.22
C TYR A 123 -30.66 37.10 2.31
N ALA A 124 -31.68 36.55 2.99
CA ALA A 124 -31.50 35.51 4.00
C ALA A 124 -30.98 34.19 3.40
N ASP A 125 -31.55 33.74 2.27
CA ASP A 125 -31.12 32.52 1.56
C ASP A 125 -29.75 32.71 0.89
N TRP A 126 -29.46 33.93 0.44
CA TRP A 126 -28.15 34.30 -0.10
C TRP A 126 -27.01 34.08 0.90
N SER A 127 -27.23 34.45 2.17
CA SER A 127 -26.23 34.25 3.23
C SER A 127 -25.94 32.75 3.49
N ALA A 128 -26.94 31.88 3.40
CA ALA A 128 -26.81 30.44 3.65
C ALA A 128 -26.15 29.67 2.48
N ASN A 129 -26.34 30.13 1.25
CA ASN A 129 -25.98 29.41 0.02
C ASN A 129 -25.00 30.16 -0.92
N SER A 130 -24.15 31.02 -0.35
CA SER A 130 -23.17 31.83 -1.08
C SER A 130 -22.27 31.09 -2.09
N LEU A 131 -21.98 29.79 -1.90
CA LEU A 131 -21.20 29.00 -2.86
C LEU A 131 -21.98 28.54 -4.10
N ASP A 132 -23.32 28.55 -4.06
CA ASP A 132 -24.15 28.04 -5.16
C ASP A 132 -24.07 28.94 -6.39
N ILE A 133 -23.69 30.21 -6.20
CA ILE A 133 -23.37 31.20 -7.26
C ILE A 133 -22.27 30.70 -8.20
N PHE A 134 -21.29 29.96 -7.67
CA PHE A 134 -20.17 29.44 -8.46
C PHE A 134 -20.46 28.07 -9.08
N SER A 135 -21.69 27.57 -8.96
CA SER A 135 -22.08 26.24 -9.38
C SER A 135 -23.09 26.26 -10.52
N VAL A 136 -23.35 25.08 -11.10
CA VAL A 136 -24.37 24.91 -12.14
C VAL A 136 -25.78 25.29 -11.67
N VAL A 137 -26.02 25.37 -10.35
CA VAL A 137 -27.31 25.77 -9.77
C VAL A 137 -27.68 27.21 -10.11
N ASN A 138 -26.71 28.07 -10.43
CA ASN A 138 -26.98 29.44 -10.86
C ASN A 138 -27.43 29.56 -12.34
N LEU A 139 -27.39 28.47 -13.11
CA LEU A 139 -27.75 28.47 -14.52
C LEU A 139 -29.19 28.00 -14.75
N ASN A 140 -30.00 28.83 -15.40
CA ASN A 140 -31.38 28.52 -15.74
C ASN A 140 -31.54 27.17 -16.49
N THR A 141 -32.62 26.47 -16.18
CA THR A 141 -33.03 25.25 -16.88
C THR A 141 -33.21 25.53 -18.38
N ARG A 142 -32.50 24.79 -19.25
CA ARG A 142 -32.39 24.98 -20.72
C ARG A 142 -31.49 26.14 -21.20
N SER A 143 -30.65 26.66 -20.33
CA SER A 143 -29.64 27.65 -20.71
C SER A 143 -28.63 27.10 -21.74
N PRO A 144 -28.26 27.87 -22.79
CA PRO A 144 -27.22 27.47 -23.74
C PRO A 144 -25.84 27.35 -23.08
N TRP A 145 -25.63 27.99 -21.93
CA TRP A 145 -24.38 27.94 -21.16
C TRP A 145 -24.03 26.51 -20.68
N LEU A 146 -25.02 25.62 -20.55
CA LEU A 146 -24.79 24.21 -20.21
C LEU A 146 -23.96 23.46 -21.27
N TRP A 147 -24.00 23.91 -22.54
CA TRP A 147 -23.13 23.35 -23.58
C TRP A 147 -21.64 23.63 -23.35
N VAL A 148 -21.31 24.72 -22.64
CA VAL A 148 -19.92 25.01 -22.24
C VAL A 148 -19.44 23.98 -21.22
N HIS A 149 -20.28 23.58 -20.26
CA HIS A 149 -19.96 22.51 -19.32
C HIS A 149 -19.78 21.17 -20.03
N PHE A 150 -20.69 20.84 -20.95
CA PHE A 150 -20.58 19.65 -21.78
C PHE A 150 -19.26 19.63 -22.53
N GLY A 151 -18.94 20.70 -23.28
CA GLY A 151 -17.68 20.81 -24.01
C GLY A 151 -16.44 20.72 -23.12
N ALA A 152 -16.47 21.35 -21.94
CA ALA A 152 -15.37 21.29 -20.98
C ALA A 152 -15.14 19.87 -20.45
N ILE A 153 -16.19 19.09 -20.19
CA ILE A 153 -16.06 17.69 -19.78
C ILE A 153 -15.37 16.88 -20.88
N TYR A 154 -15.83 16.98 -22.13
CA TYR A 154 -15.19 16.27 -23.25
C TYR A 154 -13.73 16.69 -23.46
N LEU A 155 -13.42 17.98 -23.31
CA LEU A 155 -12.06 18.49 -23.42
C LEU A 155 -11.15 17.92 -22.32
N VAL A 156 -11.60 17.93 -21.06
CA VAL A 156 -10.87 17.34 -19.94
C VAL A 156 -10.71 15.83 -20.13
N THR A 157 -11.77 15.11 -20.52
CA THR A 157 -11.71 13.67 -20.78
C THR A 157 -10.71 13.35 -21.90
N ALA A 158 -10.77 14.06 -23.03
CA ALA A 158 -9.84 13.86 -24.14
C ALA A 158 -8.38 14.12 -23.70
N PHE A 159 -8.14 15.18 -22.93
CA PHE A 159 -6.82 15.46 -22.37
C PHE A 159 -6.32 14.35 -21.44
N VAL A 160 -7.18 13.86 -20.53
CA VAL A 160 -6.84 12.76 -19.62
C VAL A 160 -6.52 11.48 -20.39
N CYS A 161 -7.36 11.10 -21.36
CA CYS A 161 -7.13 9.91 -22.19
C CYS A 161 -5.83 10.03 -22.99
N CYS A 162 -5.54 11.20 -23.56
CA CYS A 162 -4.31 11.47 -24.31
C CYS A 162 -3.08 11.36 -23.40
N LEU A 163 -3.11 12.00 -22.23
CA LEU A 163 -2.02 11.95 -21.25
C LEU A 163 -1.81 10.53 -20.73
N LEU A 164 -2.89 9.79 -20.47
CA LEU A 164 -2.85 8.40 -20.02
C LEU A 164 -2.22 7.49 -21.08
N TYR A 165 -2.56 7.68 -22.36
CA TYR A 165 -1.94 6.94 -23.45
C TYR A 165 -0.42 7.16 -23.49
N PHE A 166 0.04 8.41 -23.39
CA PHE A 166 1.47 8.73 -23.40
C PHE A 166 2.19 8.18 -22.17
N GLU A 167 1.64 8.35 -20.97
CA GLU A 167 2.26 7.83 -19.74
C GLU A 167 2.26 6.30 -19.72
N PHE A 168 1.18 5.65 -20.17
CA PHE A 168 1.11 4.19 -20.25
C PHE A 168 2.17 3.63 -21.21
N ARG A 169 2.31 4.24 -22.39
CA ARG A 169 3.36 3.86 -23.36
C ARG A 169 4.76 4.06 -22.77
N TYR A 170 4.99 5.19 -22.11
CA TYR A 170 6.28 5.49 -21.47
C TYR A 170 6.64 4.47 -20.38
N ILE A 171 5.72 4.19 -19.46
CA ILE A 171 5.93 3.19 -18.39
C ILE A 171 6.09 1.78 -18.97
N GLY A 172 5.33 1.44 -20.01
CA GLY A 172 5.47 0.16 -20.72
C GLY A 172 6.88 -0.02 -21.29
N MET A 173 7.42 1.00 -21.97
CA MET A 173 8.78 0.99 -22.49
C MET A 173 9.83 0.91 -21.36
N LYS A 174 9.67 1.71 -20.30
CA LYS A 174 10.57 1.70 -19.13
C LYS A 174 10.57 0.35 -18.41
N ARG A 175 9.42 -0.33 -18.33
CA ARG A 175 9.32 -1.68 -17.77
C ARG A 175 10.10 -2.70 -18.60
N ILE A 176 10.03 -2.60 -19.92
CA ILE A 176 10.79 -3.47 -20.83
C ILE A 176 12.30 -3.19 -20.70
N GLU A 177 12.71 -1.92 -20.73
CA GLU A 177 14.10 -1.49 -20.52
C GLU A 177 14.65 -1.98 -19.18
N HIS A 178 13.88 -1.83 -18.10
CA HIS A 178 14.23 -2.36 -16.79
C HIS A 178 14.38 -3.88 -16.78
N PHE A 179 13.48 -4.60 -17.45
CA PHE A 179 13.54 -6.07 -17.55
C PHE A 179 14.81 -6.56 -18.27
N HIS A 180 15.24 -5.87 -19.34
CA HIS A 180 16.45 -6.22 -20.09
C HIS A 180 17.75 -5.83 -19.37
N SER A 181 17.76 -4.69 -18.67
CA SER A 181 18.94 -4.19 -17.95
C SER A 181 19.15 -4.85 -16.58
N SER A 182 18.09 -5.40 -15.98
CA SER A 182 18.16 -6.00 -14.65
C SER A 182 18.91 -7.33 -14.65
N LYS A 183 19.60 -7.59 -13.53
CA LYS A 183 20.23 -8.88 -13.29
C LYS A 183 19.18 -9.99 -13.32
N PRO A 184 19.52 -11.20 -13.81
CA PRO A 184 18.62 -12.33 -13.75
C PRO A 184 18.18 -12.63 -12.31
N GLN A 185 16.89 -12.51 -12.06
CA GLN A 185 16.28 -12.78 -10.76
C GLN A 185 15.67 -14.18 -10.74
N PRO A 186 15.65 -14.89 -9.58
CA PRO A 186 15.11 -16.25 -9.50
C PRO A 186 13.64 -16.38 -9.95
N ASN A 187 12.80 -15.39 -9.64
CA ASN A 187 11.40 -15.33 -10.06
C ASN A 187 11.19 -15.43 -11.60
N GLN A 188 12.18 -15.05 -12.40
CA GLN A 188 12.12 -15.11 -13.88
C GLN A 188 12.35 -16.52 -14.42
N PHE A 189 12.94 -17.42 -13.63
CA PHE A 189 13.28 -18.78 -14.02
C PHE A 189 12.43 -19.82 -13.29
N THR A 190 11.64 -19.40 -12.31
CA THR A 190 10.87 -20.28 -11.45
C THR A 190 9.39 -20.00 -11.64
N ILE A 191 8.60 -21.05 -11.77
CA ILE A 191 7.14 -20.98 -11.71
C ILE A 191 6.67 -21.67 -10.43
N LEU A 192 5.53 -21.25 -9.94
CA LEU A 192 4.83 -21.90 -8.86
C LEU A 192 3.78 -22.83 -9.45
N VAL A 193 3.88 -24.12 -9.13
CA VAL A 193 2.92 -25.14 -9.54
C VAL A 193 2.06 -25.51 -8.34
N ARG A 194 0.74 -25.53 -8.51
CA ARG A 194 -0.25 -25.89 -7.49
C ARG A 194 -1.16 -27.01 -7.97
N ASN A 195 -1.81 -27.67 -7.01
CA ASN A 195 -2.73 -28.77 -7.24
C ASN A 195 -2.08 -29.90 -8.04
N VAL A 196 -0.88 -30.32 -7.62
CA VAL A 196 -0.24 -31.52 -8.17
C VAL A 196 -1.14 -32.72 -7.85
N PRO A 197 -1.51 -33.56 -8.83
CA PRO A 197 -2.31 -34.76 -8.58
C PRO A 197 -1.52 -35.73 -7.68
N SER A 198 -2.22 -36.39 -6.76
CA SER A 198 -1.61 -37.46 -5.97
C SER A 198 -1.78 -38.77 -6.71
N SER A 199 -0.67 -39.42 -7.05
CA SER A 199 -0.64 -40.81 -7.48
C SER A 199 -0.36 -41.72 -6.28
N ASP A 200 -1.06 -42.84 -6.18
CA ASP A 200 -0.87 -43.81 -5.10
C ASP A 200 0.59 -44.29 -5.04
N GLY A 201 1.23 -44.12 -3.87
CA GLY A 201 2.59 -44.58 -3.60
C GLY A 201 3.75 -43.69 -4.07
N ALA A 202 3.50 -42.61 -4.83
CA ALA A 202 4.56 -41.69 -5.28
C ALA A 202 4.52 -40.35 -4.52
N THR A 203 5.71 -39.80 -4.22
CA THR A 203 5.81 -38.48 -3.57
C THR A 203 5.40 -37.36 -4.54
N VAL A 204 5.05 -36.18 -4.01
CA VAL A 204 4.78 -35.00 -4.85
C VAL A 204 6.03 -34.64 -5.65
N SER A 205 7.22 -34.81 -5.04
CA SER A 205 8.51 -34.61 -5.68
C SER A 205 8.66 -35.48 -6.93
N ASP A 206 8.44 -36.79 -6.82
CA ASP A 206 8.57 -37.73 -7.94
C ASP A 206 7.56 -37.43 -9.06
N THR A 207 6.35 -37.02 -8.68
CA THR A 207 5.29 -36.69 -9.63
C THR A 207 5.63 -35.44 -10.44
N VAL A 208 6.15 -34.39 -9.78
CA VAL A 208 6.61 -33.16 -10.43
C VAL A 208 7.81 -33.44 -11.32
N ASP A 209 8.80 -34.18 -10.82
CA ASP A 209 10.01 -34.50 -11.58
C ASP A 209 9.66 -35.28 -12.87
N ARG A 210 8.82 -36.31 -12.76
CA ARG A 210 8.36 -37.10 -13.91
C ARG A 210 7.62 -36.23 -14.93
N PHE A 211 6.63 -35.46 -14.49
CA PHE A 211 5.81 -34.63 -15.38
C PHE A 211 6.63 -33.60 -16.15
N PHE A 212 7.54 -32.88 -15.47
CA PHE A 212 8.34 -31.85 -16.14
C PHE A 212 9.50 -32.42 -16.95
N ARG A 213 10.02 -33.61 -16.62
CA ARG A 213 10.97 -34.32 -17.50
C ARG A 213 10.34 -34.81 -18.78
N GLU A 214 9.11 -35.30 -18.73
CA GLU A 214 8.39 -35.80 -19.91
C GLU A 214 7.95 -34.64 -20.81
N ASN A 215 7.31 -33.61 -20.23
CA ASN A 215 6.70 -32.52 -21.01
C ASN A 215 7.66 -31.35 -21.31
N HIS A 216 8.69 -31.13 -20.49
CA HIS A 216 9.60 -29.98 -20.59
C HIS A 216 11.08 -30.40 -20.51
N SER A 217 11.42 -31.55 -21.10
CA SER A 217 12.73 -32.22 -20.99
C SER A 217 13.96 -31.33 -21.21
N SER A 218 13.90 -30.44 -22.21
CA SER A 218 15.01 -29.58 -22.60
C SER A 218 15.24 -28.42 -21.62
N THR A 219 14.16 -27.87 -21.07
CA THR A 219 14.18 -26.64 -20.27
C THR A 219 14.12 -26.87 -18.76
N TYR A 220 13.59 -28.01 -18.30
CA TYR A 220 13.49 -28.33 -16.88
C TYR A 220 14.87 -28.41 -16.21
N MET A 221 15.02 -27.79 -15.04
CA MET A 221 16.25 -27.80 -14.24
C MET A 221 16.08 -28.57 -12.94
N SER A 222 15.17 -28.09 -12.07
CA SER A 222 14.97 -28.64 -10.74
C SER A 222 13.63 -28.18 -10.18
N HIS A 223 13.21 -28.76 -9.06
CA HIS A 223 12.04 -28.30 -8.33
C HIS A 223 12.27 -28.36 -6.82
N VAL A 224 11.46 -27.60 -6.07
CA VAL A 224 11.43 -27.60 -4.62
C VAL A 224 9.98 -27.75 -4.16
N VAL A 225 9.66 -28.87 -3.54
CA VAL A 225 8.32 -29.14 -2.99
C VAL A 225 8.08 -28.29 -1.75
N ILE A 226 6.87 -27.75 -1.64
CA ILE A 226 6.47 -26.95 -0.49
C ILE A 226 6.01 -27.88 0.63
N HIS A 227 6.57 -27.69 1.82
CA HIS A 227 6.21 -28.46 2.99
C HIS A 227 5.46 -27.61 4.01
N ARG A 228 4.63 -28.24 4.84
CA ARG A 228 3.90 -27.55 5.91
C ARG A 228 4.83 -27.25 7.10
N THR A 229 5.38 -26.03 7.15
CA THR A 229 6.37 -25.62 8.16
C THR A 229 5.81 -24.81 9.34
N SER A 230 4.49 -24.83 9.61
CA SER A 230 3.89 -23.92 10.61
C SER A 230 4.47 -24.07 12.02
N LYS A 231 4.67 -25.32 12.48
CA LYS A 231 5.30 -25.63 13.77
C LYS A 231 6.79 -25.28 13.80
N LEU A 232 7.54 -25.66 12.76
CA LEU A 232 8.97 -25.35 12.66
C LEU A 232 9.21 -23.84 12.67
N ARG A 233 8.33 -23.07 12.02
CA ARG A 233 8.43 -21.61 11.99
C ARG A 233 8.26 -20.99 13.37
N SER A 234 7.29 -21.43 14.17
CA SER A 234 7.11 -20.86 15.52
C SER A 234 8.33 -21.12 16.41
N VAL A 235 8.96 -22.29 16.28
CA VAL A 235 10.22 -22.62 16.97
C VAL A 235 11.36 -21.70 16.50
N VAL A 236 11.54 -21.50 15.19
CA VAL A 236 12.56 -20.61 14.63
C VAL A 236 12.32 -19.15 15.00
N ASP A 237 11.08 -18.69 15.04
CA ASP A 237 10.76 -17.31 15.44
C ASP A 237 11.02 -17.08 16.93
N ASN A 238 10.76 -18.09 17.77
CA ASN A 238 11.15 -18.07 19.18
C ASN A 238 12.68 -18.05 19.34
N ALA A 239 13.42 -18.83 18.54
CA ALA A 239 14.88 -18.79 18.47
C ALA A 239 15.40 -17.38 18.17
N LYS A 240 14.87 -16.75 17.13
CA LYS A 240 15.26 -15.39 16.72
C LYS A 240 14.97 -14.36 17.81
N LYS A 241 13.84 -14.48 18.52
CA LYS A 241 13.49 -13.60 19.64
C LYS A 241 14.48 -13.74 20.80
N LEU A 242 14.88 -14.97 21.13
CA LEU A 242 15.86 -15.23 22.18
C LEU A 242 17.24 -14.69 21.80
N TYR A 243 17.69 -14.94 20.57
CA TYR A 243 18.96 -14.42 20.06
C TYR A 243 19.00 -12.89 20.09
N LYS A 244 17.91 -12.22 19.68
CA LYS A 244 17.82 -10.75 19.77
C LYS A 244 17.89 -10.22 21.21
N LYS A 245 17.32 -10.94 22.18
CA LYS A 245 17.41 -10.58 23.60
C LYS A 245 18.83 -10.74 24.13
N GLN A 246 19.58 -11.72 23.63
CA GLN A 246 20.96 -11.98 24.04
C GLN A 246 21.97 -11.04 23.37
N ALA A 247 21.77 -10.72 22.09
CA ALA A 247 22.66 -9.84 21.33
C ALA A 247 22.56 -8.34 21.74
N ASP A 248 21.49 -7.94 22.43
CA ASP A 248 21.30 -6.59 22.95
C ASP A 248 21.13 -6.57 24.48
N PRO A 249 22.20 -6.84 25.25
CA PRO A 249 22.16 -6.75 26.71
C PRO A 249 22.03 -5.29 27.21
N GLN A 250 22.25 -4.28 26.35
CA GLN A 250 22.20 -2.87 26.73
C GLN A 250 20.79 -2.24 26.68
N ARG A 251 19.83 -2.80 25.93
CA ARG A 251 18.42 -2.32 25.90
C ARG A 251 17.56 -2.70 27.11
N VAL A 252 18.06 -3.50 28.06
CA VAL A 252 17.32 -3.82 29.31
C VAL A 252 17.39 -2.67 30.34
N LYS A 253 17.95 -1.51 29.99
CA LYS A 253 17.89 -0.34 30.88
C LYS A 253 16.56 0.42 30.71
N LYS A 254 15.74 0.28 31.77
CA LYS A 254 14.62 1.13 32.22
C LYS A 254 13.22 0.81 31.68
N THR A 255 12.63 -0.27 32.20
CA THR A 255 11.19 -0.29 32.50
C THR A 255 11.03 0.09 33.99
N PRO A 256 10.39 1.22 34.35
CA PRO A 256 10.33 1.69 35.73
C PRO A 256 9.16 1.09 36.50
N MET A 257 8.88 -0.21 36.32
CA MET A 257 7.88 -0.91 37.14
C MET A 257 8.01 -2.43 37.02
N ARG A 258 8.94 -3.01 37.78
CA ARG A 258 8.86 -4.43 38.14
C ARG A 258 9.60 -4.64 39.47
N PHE A 259 8.88 -4.37 40.57
CA PHE A 259 9.43 -4.36 41.93
C PHE A 259 9.72 -5.75 42.53
N PHE A 260 9.43 -6.85 41.82
CA PHE A 260 9.73 -8.19 42.33
C PHE A 260 10.15 -9.15 41.22
N SER A 261 11.45 -9.22 40.94
CA SER A 261 12.13 -10.47 40.60
C SER A 261 13.64 -10.22 40.47
N ARG A 262 14.37 -10.54 41.53
CA ARG A 262 15.77 -10.90 41.42
C ARG A 262 15.80 -12.32 40.85
N LYS A 263 16.01 -12.45 39.55
CA LYS A 263 16.44 -13.71 38.95
C LYS A 263 17.86 -13.48 38.47
N ASP A 264 18.81 -13.90 39.30
CA ASP A 264 20.12 -14.29 38.83
C ASP A 264 19.85 -15.40 37.80
N THR A 265 19.83 -15.08 36.51
CA THR A 265 19.71 -16.09 35.46
C THR A 265 21.08 -16.76 35.36
N PRO A 266 21.24 -18.01 35.82
CA PRO A 266 22.53 -18.68 35.76
C PRO A 266 22.94 -18.82 34.30
N GLU A 267 24.24 -18.70 34.01
CA GLU A 267 24.81 -18.82 32.66
C GLU A 267 24.36 -20.11 31.95
N GLY A 268 24.13 -21.20 32.71
CA GLY A 268 23.59 -22.47 32.20
C GLY A 268 22.10 -22.48 31.84
N HIS A 269 21.30 -21.46 32.18
CA HIS A 269 19.88 -21.39 31.75
C HIS A 269 19.76 -21.15 30.25
N TYR A 270 20.57 -20.23 29.70
CA TYR A 270 20.55 -19.94 28.27
C TYR A 270 21.10 -21.10 27.45
N GLU A 271 22.12 -21.78 27.96
CA GLU A 271 22.67 -22.96 27.29
C GLU A 271 21.66 -24.11 27.21
N LYS A 272 20.92 -24.38 28.30
CA LYS A 272 19.81 -25.34 28.28
C LYS A 272 18.71 -24.94 27.30
N VAL A 273 18.33 -23.67 27.26
CA VAL A 273 17.32 -23.15 26.32
C VAL A 273 17.80 -23.27 24.87
N LEU A 274 19.08 -23.04 24.60
CA LEU A 274 19.67 -23.20 23.27
C LEU A 274 19.71 -24.67 22.84
N GLN A 275 20.09 -25.58 23.74
CA GLN A 275 20.10 -27.03 23.47
C GLN A 275 18.69 -27.57 23.21
N GLU A 276 17.70 -27.18 24.04
CA GLU A 276 16.29 -27.55 23.84
C GLU A 276 15.76 -27.02 22.50
N LEU A 277 16.14 -25.80 22.14
CA LEU A 277 15.76 -25.17 20.89
C LEU A 277 16.40 -25.85 19.68
N GLU A 278 17.69 -26.18 19.73
CA GLU A 278 18.37 -26.93 18.68
C GLU A 278 17.72 -28.30 18.48
N HIS A 279 17.40 -28.99 19.58
CA HIS A 279 16.69 -30.26 19.54
C HIS A 279 15.30 -30.11 18.88
N ASN A 280 14.53 -29.11 19.28
CA ASN A 280 13.22 -28.82 18.70
C ASN A 280 13.30 -28.45 17.21
N ILE A 281 14.37 -27.78 16.77
CA ILE A 281 14.61 -27.49 15.35
C ILE A 281 14.90 -28.79 14.59
N ARG A 282 15.76 -29.67 15.12
CA ARG A 282 16.06 -30.98 14.50
C ARG A 282 14.82 -31.85 14.39
N LEU A 283 14.03 -31.93 15.47
CA LEU A 283 12.75 -32.65 15.46
C LEU A 283 11.78 -32.04 14.44
N GLY A 284 11.68 -30.71 14.39
CA GLY A 284 10.83 -30.02 13.42
C GLY A 284 11.28 -30.23 11.97
N GLN A 285 12.59 -30.30 11.71
CA GLN A 285 13.13 -30.64 10.39
C GLN A 285 12.80 -32.08 10.01
N ALA A 286 12.97 -33.03 10.93
CA ALA A 286 12.61 -34.42 10.71
C ALA A 286 11.10 -34.59 10.47
N GLU A 287 10.23 -33.91 11.23
CA GLU A 287 8.77 -33.93 11.02
C GLU A 287 8.39 -33.36 9.66
N VAL A 288 9.07 -32.32 9.18
CA VAL A 288 8.80 -31.70 7.88
C VAL A 288 9.21 -32.60 6.71
N SER A 289 10.28 -33.39 6.86
CA SER A 289 10.73 -34.37 5.86
C SER A 289 9.90 -35.65 5.84
N SER A 290 8.96 -35.84 6.77
CA SER A 290 8.11 -37.04 6.81
C SER A 290 7.04 -37.04 5.71
N PRO A 291 6.79 -38.20 5.06
CA PRO A 291 5.73 -38.36 4.08
C PRO A 291 4.37 -38.06 4.73
N GLY A 292 3.61 -37.13 4.13
CA GLY A 292 2.33 -36.63 4.65
C GLY A 292 2.32 -35.15 5.07
N LYS A 293 3.47 -34.48 5.11
CA LYS A 293 3.57 -33.01 5.30
C LYS A 293 3.81 -32.23 4.01
N GLU A 294 3.98 -32.94 2.89
CA GLU A 294 4.07 -32.35 1.55
C GLU A 294 2.75 -31.68 1.18
N VAL A 295 2.85 -30.42 0.76
CA VAL A 295 1.75 -29.71 0.13
C VAL A 295 1.75 -30.08 -1.34
N ARG A 296 0.57 -30.16 -1.97
CA ARG A 296 0.40 -30.34 -3.43
C ARG A 296 0.81 -29.08 -4.21
N ALA A 297 1.99 -28.54 -3.94
CA ALA A 297 2.55 -27.37 -4.58
C ALA A 297 4.08 -27.44 -4.57
N ALA A 298 4.70 -26.95 -5.64
CA ALA A 298 6.15 -26.93 -5.81
C ALA A 298 6.59 -25.68 -6.58
N PHE A 299 7.80 -25.21 -6.29
CA PHE A 299 8.50 -24.26 -7.13
C PHE A 299 9.31 -25.03 -8.17
N VAL A 300 9.03 -24.83 -9.45
CA VAL A 300 9.70 -25.50 -10.55
C VAL A 300 10.59 -24.50 -11.27
N SER A 301 11.88 -24.80 -11.35
CA SER A 301 12.90 -23.93 -11.93
C SER A 301 13.36 -24.47 -13.29
N PHE A 302 13.61 -23.56 -14.22
CA PHE A 302 14.00 -23.84 -15.59
C PHE A 302 15.39 -23.29 -15.90
N LYS A 303 16.05 -23.88 -16.90
CA LYS A 303 17.36 -23.45 -17.40
C LYS A 303 17.32 -22.07 -18.05
N SER A 304 16.16 -21.66 -18.56
CA SER A 304 15.98 -20.39 -19.29
C SER A 304 14.69 -19.69 -18.90
N ARG A 305 14.69 -18.35 -19.00
CA ARG A 305 13.49 -17.50 -18.81
C ARG A 305 12.39 -17.88 -19.80
N TYR A 306 12.78 -18.23 -21.02
CA TYR A 306 11.88 -18.68 -22.07
C TYR A 306 11.14 -19.96 -21.68
N GLY A 307 11.86 -20.96 -21.14
CA GLY A 307 11.25 -22.21 -20.67
C GLY A 307 10.23 -21.98 -19.55
N ALA A 308 10.57 -21.12 -18.57
CA ALA A 308 9.64 -20.76 -17.50
C ALA A 308 8.39 -20.04 -18.03
N ALA A 309 8.56 -19.09 -18.98
CA ALA A 309 7.44 -18.36 -19.58
C ALA A 309 6.53 -19.28 -20.41
N MET A 310 7.09 -20.23 -21.17
CA MET A 310 6.31 -21.22 -21.91
C MET A 310 5.47 -22.09 -20.97
N ALA A 311 6.09 -22.65 -19.93
CA ALA A 311 5.38 -23.47 -18.95
C ALA A 311 4.31 -22.68 -18.17
N LEU A 312 4.53 -21.39 -17.96
CA LEU A 312 3.56 -20.51 -17.30
C LEU A 312 2.31 -20.24 -18.16
N HIS A 313 2.49 -19.99 -19.45
CA HIS A 313 1.39 -19.59 -20.34
C HIS A 313 0.70 -20.77 -21.05
N MET A 314 1.26 -21.97 -20.97
CA MET A 314 0.67 -23.17 -21.56
C MET A 314 -0.22 -23.91 -20.55
N PRO A 315 -1.44 -24.32 -20.93
CA PRO A 315 -2.25 -25.25 -20.13
C PRO A 315 -1.50 -26.57 -19.95
N GLN A 316 -1.26 -26.98 -18.70
CA GLN A 316 -0.45 -28.17 -18.39
C GLN A 316 -1.27 -29.47 -18.39
N SER A 317 -2.59 -29.40 -18.25
CA SER A 317 -3.44 -30.60 -18.27
C SER A 317 -4.84 -30.30 -18.81
N VAL A 318 -5.57 -31.35 -19.21
CA VAL A 318 -6.95 -31.25 -19.71
C VAL A 318 -7.90 -30.69 -18.65
N ASN A 319 -7.67 -31.03 -17.37
CA ASN A 319 -8.46 -30.51 -16.27
C ASN A 319 -7.83 -29.22 -15.74
N PRO A 320 -8.50 -28.06 -15.85
CA PRO A 320 -7.94 -26.76 -15.47
C PRO A 320 -7.69 -26.60 -13.97
N THR A 321 -8.15 -27.55 -13.14
CA THR A 321 -7.92 -27.53 -11.68
C THR A 321 -6.61 -28.17 -11.24
N TYR A 322 -5.98 -29.00 -12.09
CA TYR A 322 -4.70 -29.65 -11.82
C TYR A 322 -3.55 -28.94 -12.54
N TRP A 323 -2.35 -29.06 -11.97
CA TRP A 323 -1.13 -28.46 -12.53
C TRP A 323 -1.24 -26.96 -12.80
N LEU A 324 -1.86 -26.24 -11.87
CA LEU A 324 -2.06 -24.79 -11.99
C LEU A 324 -0.71 -24.07 -11.87
N THR A 325 -0.30 -23.39 -12.93
CA THR A 325 0.94 -22.61 -13.00
C THR A 325 0.68 -21.14 -12.68
N GLU A 326 1.47 -20.58 -11.77
CA GLU A 326 1.45 -19.18 -11.36
C GLU A 326 2.88 -18.61 -11.44
N PRO A 327 3.07 -17.30 -11.71
CA PRO A 327 4.39 -16.69 -11.63
C PRO A 327 4.91 -16.82 -10.19
N ALA A 328 6.16 -17.27 -10.03
CA ALA A 328 6.74 -17.35 -8.69
C ALA A 328 7.02 -15.93 -8.16
N PRO A 329 6.60 -15.59 -6.94
CA PRO A 329 6.99 -14.33 -6.32
C PRO A 329 8.48 -14.33 -5.99
N GLU A 330 9.05 -13.14 -5.73
CA GLU A 330 10.42 -13.06 -5.23
C GLU A 330 10.55 -13.78 -3.89
N PRO A 331 11.71 -14.41 -3.58
CA PRO A 331 11.86 -15.25 -2.38
C PRO A 331 11.48 -14.58 -1.05
N HIS A 332 11.63 -13.25 -0.97
CA HIS A 332 11.26 -12.47 0.22
C HIS A 332 9.77 -12.09 0.28
N ASP A 333 9.06 -12.14 -0.84
CA ASP A 333 7.62 -11.86 -0.96
C ASP A 333 6.76 -13.12 -0.82
N VAL A 334 7.38 -14.30 -0.65
CA VAL A 334 6.69 -15.57 -0.46
C VAL A 334 6.00 -15.61 0.91
N HIS A 335 4.67 -15.46 0.92
CA HIS A 335 3.86 -15.69 2.12
C HIS A 335 3.50 -17.18 2.27
N TRP A 336 4.41 -17.93 2.89
CA TRP A 336 4.35 -19.39 3.03
C TRP A 336 3.04 -20.00 3.58
N PRO A 337 2.31 -19.38 4.53
CA PRO A 337 1.04 -19.95 5.01
C PRO A 337 -0.01 -20.15 3.91
N PHE A 338 0.04 -19.37 2.81
CA PHE A 338 -0.94 -19.46 1.72
C PHE A 338 -0.84 -20.74 0.88
N PHE A 339 0.25 -21.49 0.99
CA PHE A 339 0.37 -22.77 0.26
C PHE A 339 -0.43 -23.89 0.91
N SER A 340 -0.75 -23.79 2.20
CA SER A 340 -1.51 -24.83 2.90
C SER A 340 -3.02 -24.85 2.60
N ALA A 341 -3.55 -23.84 1.89
CA ALA A 341 -4.97 -23.72 1.60
C ALA A 341 -5.35 -24.46 0.31
N SER A 342 -6.41 -25.26 0.37
CA SER A 342 -6.96 -25.97 -0.80
C SER A 342 -7.65 -25.01 -1.77
N PHE A 343 -7.87 -25.46 -3.01
CA PHE A 343 -8.58 -24.68 -4.02
C PHE A 343 -9.98 -24.24 -3.55
N MET A 344 -10.79 -25.18 -3.03
CA MET A 344 -12.14 -24.90 -2.53
C MET A 344 -12.11 -23.95 -1.34
N GLN A 345 -11.16 -24.11 -0.42
CA GLN A 345 -11.01 -23.20 0.70
C GLN A 345 -10.72 -21.77 0.24
N LYS A 346 -9.84 -21.58 -0.75
CA LYS A 346 -9.55 -20.26 -1.32
C LYS A 346 -10.77 -19.65 -2.00
N TRP A 347 -11.52 -20.44 -2.75
CA TRP A 347 -12.73 -19.97 -3.44
C TRP A 347 -13.81 -19.54 -2.45
N ILE A 348 -14.08 -20.35 -1.42
CA ILE A 348 -15.00 -20.00 -0.33
C ILE A 348 -14.50 -18.76 0.41
N SER A 349 -13.20 -18.68 0.74
CA SER A 349 -12.62 -17.48 1.38
C SER A 349 -12.81 -16.23 0.54
N LYS A 350 -12.67 -16.29 -0.79
CA LYS A 350 -12.93 -15.14 -1.68
C LYS A 350 -14.39 -14.68 -1.60
N ILE A 351 -15.34 -15.63 -1.61
CA ILE A 351 -16.77 -15.32 -1.49
C ILE A 351 -17.06 -14.69 -0.12
N VAL A 352 -16.57 -15.31 0.97
CA VAL A 352 -16.74 -14.80 2.33
C VAL A 352 -16.16 -13.39 2.46
N ILE A 353 -14.97 -13.14 1.91
CA ILE A 353 -14.34 -11.81 1.92
C ILE A 353 -15.18 -10.81 1.11
N ALA A 354 -15.70 -11.20 -0.06
CA ALA A 354 -16.55 -10.31 -0.86
C ALA A 354 -17.83 -9.91 -0.12
N PHE A 355 -18.52 -10.87 0.52
CA PHE A 355 -19.68 -10.59 1.37
C PHE A 355 -19.31 -9.74 2.58
N ALA A 356 -18.18 -10.02 3.24
CA ALA A 356 -17.70 -9.22 4.36
C ALA A 356 -17.38 -7.77 3.94
N CYS A 357 -16.77 -7.57 2.77
CA CYS A 357 -16.54 -6.24 2.20
C CYS A 357 -17.85 -5.51 1.88
N LEU A 358 -18.85 -6.21 1.36
CA LEU A 358 -20.17 -5.63 1.08
C LEU A 358 -20.87 -5.20 2.37
N ILE A 359 -20.87 -6.05 3.39
CA ILE A 359 -21.41 -5.74 4.72
C ILE A 359 -20.66 -4.57 5.33
N LEU A 360 -19.32 -4.57 5.28
CA LEU A 360 -18.49 -3.48 5.79
C LEU A 360 -18.81 -2.16 5.07
N THR A 361 -19.01 -2.18 3.76
CA THR A 361 -19.38 -1.01 2.97
C THR A 361 -20.76 -0.47 3.38
N ALA A 362 -21.74 -1.36 3.59
CA ALA A 362 -23.06 -1.00 4.09
C ALA A 362 -23.01 -0.42 5.52
N LEU A 363 -22.25 -1.05 6.42
CA LEU A 363 -22.04 -0.55 7.78
C LEU A 363 -21.32 0.80 7.79
N PHE A 364 -20.42 1.04 6.83
CA PHE A 364 -19.73 2.32 6.69
C PHE A 364 -20.64 3.46 6.23
N LEU A 365 -21.86 3.17 5.74
CA LEU A 365 -22.86 4.22 5.49
C LEU A 365 -23.30 4.91 6.79
N VAL A 366 -23.28 4.20 7.94
CA VAL A 366 -23.67 4.78 9.24
C VAL A 366 -22.77 5.95 9.64
N PRO A 367 -21.42 5.79 9.74
CA PRO A 367 -20.55 6.92 10.05
C PRO A 367 -20.57 8.00 8.96
N VAL A 368 -20.78 7.64 7.68
CA VAL A 368 -20.91 8.63 6.59
C VAL A 368 -22.15 9.50 6.79
N VAL A 369 -23.31 8.90 7.07
CA VAL A 369 -24.56 9.62 7.34
C VAL A 369 -24.43 10.46 8.61
N LEU A 370 -23.77 9.95 9.65
CA LEU A 370 -23.52 10.71 10.88
C LEU A 370 -22.67 11.94 10.60
N VAL A 371 -21.52 11.79 9.92
CA VAL A 371 -20.65 12.92 9.55
C VAL A 371 -21.38 13.90 8.65
N GLN A 372 -22.13 13.42 7.65
CA GLN A 372 -22.92 14.27 6.77
C GLN A 372 -24.02 15.02 7.54
N GLY A 373 -24.68 14.36 8.49
CA GLY A 373 -25.64 14.95 9.41
C GLY A 373 -25.02 16.06 10.27
N LEU A 374 -23.78 15.89 10.72
CA LEU A 374 -23.04 16.94 11.45
C LEU A 374 -22.72 18.16 10.57
N THR A 375 -22.59 17.99 9.24
CA THR A 375 -22.30 19.10 8.32
C THR A 375 -23.55 19.90 7.91
N ASN A 376 -24.75 19.33 8.09
CA ASN A 376 -26.00 19.98 7.75
C ASN A 376 -26.69 20.50 9.02
N LEU A 377 -26.84 21.82 9.14
CA LEU A 377 -27.41 22.47 10.32
C LEU A 377 -28.81 21.94 10.66
N SER A 378 -29.66 21.74 9.65
CA SER A 378 -31.04 21.25 9.84
C SER A 378 -31.07 19.80 10.36
N ALA A 379 -30.12 18.97 9.91
CA ALA A 379 -29.98 17.62 10.41
C ALA A 379 -29.41 17.61 11.84
N LEU A 380 -28.45 18.50 12.12
CA LEU A 380 -27.83 18.63 13.45
C LEU A 380 -28.85 19.08 14.52
N GLU A 381 -29.72 20.03 14.19
CA GLU A 381 -30.83 20.48 15.04
C GLU A 381 -31.81 19.34 15.36
N TYR A 382 -32.11 18.49 14.37
CA TYR A 382 -32.93 17.31 14.55
C TYR A 382 -32.25 16.22 15.41
N PHE A 383 -30.96 15.93 15.15
CA PHE A 383 -30.23 14.87 15.85
C PHE A 383 -29.82 15.25 17.28
N PHE A 384 -29.58 16.54 17.54
CA PHE A 384 -29.13 17.02 18.85
C PHE A 384 -29.92 18.28 19.26
N PRO A 385 -31.17 18.12 19.73
CA PRO A 385 -32.02 19.26 20.06
C PRO A 385 -31.45 20.13 21.20
N PHE A 386 -30.55 19.62 22.04
CA PHE A 386 -29.90 20.42 23.09
C PHE A 386 -28.95 21.51 22.54
N LEU A 387 -28.44 21.36 21.31
CA LEU A 387 -27.58 22.37 20.67
C LEU A 387 -28.35 23.64 20.29
N THR A 388 -29.67 23.55 20.09
CA THR A 388 -30.53 24.72 19.85
C THR A 388 -30.52 25.70 21.03
N LEU A 389 -30.37 25.18 22.26
CA LEU A 389 -30.25 25.98 23.47
C LEU A 389 -28.94 26.79 23.48
N ILE A 390 -27.85 26.20 22.98
CA ILE A 390 -26.53 26.86 22.92
C ILE A 390 -26.47 27.87 21.75
N LEU A 391 -27.05 27.51 20.61
CA LEU A 391 -27.14 28.38 19.43
C LEU A 391 -28.02 29.63 19.70
N SER A 392 -29.14 29.47 20.39
CA SER A 392 -30.02 30.60 20.76
C SER A 392 -29.40 31.55 21.79
N MET A 393 -28.44 31.08 22.61
CA MET A 393 -27.69 31.92 23.55
C MET A 393 -26.62 32.80 22.89
N TYR A 394 -26.16 32.48 21.68
CA TYR A 394 -25.08 33.20 20.99
C TYR A 394 -25.59 34.24 19.95
N VAL A 395 -26.90 34.22 19.62
CA VAL A 395 -27.54 35.09 18.62
C VAL A 395 -28.25 36.29 19.27
N LYS A 396 -27.70 36.85 20.36
CA LYS A 396 -28.24 38.06 21.00
C LYS A 396 -27.29 39.24 20.96
#